data_AF-A0A2D6LBL3-F1
#
_entry.id   AF-A0A2D6LBL3-F1
#
_cell.length_a   1.000
_cell.length_b   1.000
_cell.length_c   1.000
_cell.angle_alpha   90.00
_cell.angle_beta   90.00
_cell.angle_gamma   90.00
#
_symmetry.space_group_name_H-M   'P 1'
#
loop_
_entity.id
_entity.type
_entity.pdbx_description
1 polymer ?
#
loop_
_entity_poly.entity_id
_entity_poly.type
_entity_poly.pdbx_seq_one_letter_code
_entity_poly.pdbx_strand_id
1 'polypeptide(L)'
;MINYRIDGEEILFYLSGSENLPFEKWERNIKGPARTQLDAICELVDNGIGIPQNGSVLVHGADLYTRDEDGLLDQSETESLFVVYGLPPIYDWEISLSGKNRLFERTFQFVVSYAKRITSLGPDNFMALRRRSIILVDSNEKPRYSLFPGQCELIRVIEEHNAKDIGVKNFRGNLSTLSEVKKLASACNAHIHKAIGANDVFKPESFELEIDPGEEEDEILLTPKLSGAEEDLNSEFVKAFNRRNDVDDVITAQMDHSRRVRIPIQEDQREQLRILKKNRKISGKDSIDKFLSNPERIFDADIIDYSVLYSDRVLEIGIYKPRVYPFVSQYKSEWIPGFIVEDRING
;
A
#
# COMPACT_ATOMS: atom_id res chain seq x y z
N MET A 1 20.38 7.61 -33.43
CA MET A 1 19.08 7.33 -32.79
C MET A 1 19.35 7.01 -31.34
N ILE A 2 18.50 7.47 -30.43
CA ILE A 2 18.60 7.11 -29.03
C ILE A 2 17.90 5.74 -28.88
N ASN A 3 18.63 4.79 -28.32
CA ASN A 3 18.14 3.46 -28.00
C ASN A 3 18.15 3.28 -26.49
N TYR A 4 17.58 2.18 -26.01
CA TYR A 4 17.61 1.83 -24.60
C TYR A 4 18.13 0.40 -24.41
N ARG A 5 18.67 0.14 -23.22
CA ARG A 5 18.92 -1.20 -22.69
C ARG A 5 18.29 -1.32 -21.31
N ILE A 6 18.02 -2.54 -20.90
CA ILE A 6 17.42 -2.83 -19.59
C ILE A 6 18.51 -3.44 -18.72
N ASP A 7 18.66 -2.92 -17.51
CA ASP A 7 19.57 -3.46 -16.51
C ASP A 7 18.86 -3.55 -15.16
N GLY A 8 18.47 -4.76 -14.76
CA GLY A 8 17.66 -4.97 -13.56
C GLY A 8 16.31 -4.22 -13.62
N GLU A 9 16.12 -3.28 -12.69
CA GLU A 9 14.93 -2.41 -12.59
C GLU A 9 15.11 -1.07 -13.34
N GLU A 10 16.25 -0.85 -13.98
CA GLU A 10 16.61 0.41 -14.62
C GLU A 10 16.56 0.31 -16.15
N ILE A 11 16.23 1.44 -16.77
CA ILE A 11 16.26 1.65 -18.22
C ILE A 11 17.37 2.65 -18.51
N LEU A 12 18.29 2.25 -19.38
CA LEU A 12 19.44 3.05 -19.73
C LEU A 12 19.33 3.48 -21.19
N PHE A 13 19.10 4.77 -21.40
CA PHE A 13 19.05 5.41 -22.72
C PHE A 13 20.45 5.76 -23.19
N TYR A 14 20.78 5.47 -24.46
CA TYR A 14 22.10 5.72 -25.03
C TYR A 14 22.03 6.06 -26.53
N LEU A 15 23.03 6.81 -27.01
CA LEU A 15 23.14 7.15 -28.42
C LEU A 15 23.85 6.04 -29.20
N SER A 16 23.11 5.33 -30.07
CA SER A 16 23.70 4.25 -30.87
C SER A 16 24.76 4.74 -31.85
N GLY A 17 25.90 4.05 -31.88
CA GLY A 17 27.08 4.42 -32.67
C GLY A 17 28.00 5.44 -32.01
N SER A 18 27.62 5.99 -30.85
CA SER A 18 28.37 7.00 -30.08
C SER A 18 28.19 6.79 -28.58
N GLU A 19 28.32 5.54 -28.13
CA GLU A 19 28.00 5.11 -26.76
C GLU A 19 28.83 5.82 -25.67
N ASN A 20 30.02 6.31 -26.02
CA ASN A 20 30.89 7.05 -25.11
C ASN A 20 30.69 8.57 -25.18
N LEU A 21 29.74 9.07 -25.96
CA LEU A 21 29.47 10.51 -26.07
C LEU A 21 28.76 10.98 -24.80
N PRO A 22 29.36 11.91 -24.01
CA PRO A 22 28.71 12.46 -22.81
C PRO A 22 27.35 13.07 -23.12
N PHE A 23 26.40 12.92 -22.20
CA PHE A 23 25.01 13.35 -22.36
C PHE A 23 24.89 14.84 -22.73
N GLU A 24 25.73 15.70 -22.15
CA GLU A 24 25.74 17.16 -22.41
C GLU A 24 26.07 17.51 -23.87
N LYS A 25 26.62 16.55 -24.62
CA LYS A 25 26.95 16.71 -26.04
C LYS A 25 25.89 16.12 -26.96
N TRP A 26 24.85 15.45 -26.45
CA TRP A 26 23.84 14.80 -27.28
C TRP A 26 23.05 15.81 -28.12
N GLU A 27 22.67 16.95 -27.55
CA GLU A 27 21.95 18.03 -28.24
C GLU A 27 22.63 18.51 -29.52
N ARG A 28 23.97 18.58 -29.53
CA ARG A 28 24.73 19.04 -30.70
C ARG A 28 24.82 17.98 -31.81
N ASN A 29 24.60 16.71 -31.46
CA ASN A 29 24.82 15.55 -32.32
C ASN A 29 23.52 14.91 -32.82
N ILE A 30 22.40 15.15 -32.16
CA ILE A 30 21.09 14.61 -32.53
C ILE A 30 20.31 15.65 -33.32
N LYS A 31 19.86 15.28 -34.52
CA LYS A 31 19.07 16.12 -35.42
C LYS A 31 17.87 15.36 -35.96
N GLY A 32 16.84 16.08 -36.38
CA GLY A 32 15.66 15.50 -37.02
C GLY A 32 14.71 14.80 -36.03
N PRO A 33 14.03 13.70 -36.44
CA PRO A 33 12.95 13.08 -35.65
C PRO A 33 13.35 12.60 -34.25
N ALA A 34 14.62 12.28 -34.03
CA ALA A 34 15.15 11.88 -32.72
C ALA A 34 15.25 13.06 -31.73
N ARG A 35 14.96 14.29 -32.16
CA ARG A 35 14.98 15.46 -31.28
C ARG A 35 13.86 15.41 -30.24
N THR A 36 12.66 14.98 -30.61
CA THR A 36 11.54 14.83 -29.66
C THR A 36 11.86 13.82 -28.55
N GLN A 37 12.50 12.70 -28.92
CA GLN A 37 12.97 11.71 -27.95
C GLN A 37 14.08 12.29 -27.04
N LEU A 38 14.99 13.10 -27.60
CA LEU A 38 16.00 13.79 -26.79
C LEU A 38 15.36 14.77 -25.81
N ASP A 39 14.43 15.61 -26.26
CA ASP A 39 13.79 16.62 -25.40
C ASP A 39 13.08 15.96 -24.21
N ALA A 40 12.38 14.83 -24.45
CA ALA A 40 11.75 14.06 -23.37
C ALA A 40 12.76 13.43 -22.39
N ILE A 41 13.94 13.03 -22.85
CA ILE A 41 15.00 12.51 -21.96
C ILE A 41 15.69 13.65 -21.19
N CYS A 42 15.84 14.83 -21.81
CA CYS A 42 16.33 16.02 -21.11
C CYS A 42 15.39 16.40 -19.97
N GLU A 43 14.08 16.37 -20.18
CA GLU A 43 13.09 16.62 -19.13
C GLU A 43 13.24 15.66 -17.93
N LEU A 44 13.49 14.37 -18.18
CA LEU A 44 13.79 13.42 -17.10
C LEU A 44 15.03 13.83 -16.30
N VAL A 45 16.09 14.30 -16.96
CA VAL A 45 17.33 14.74 -16.29
C VAL A 45 17.13 16.05 -15.54
N ASP A 46 16.43 17.02 -16.15
CA ASP A 46 16.16 18.33 -15.54
C ASP A 46 15.30 18.19 -14.28
N ASN A 47 14.38 17.22 -14.27
CA ASN A 47 13.54 16.87 -13.12
C ASN A 47 14.24 15.96 -12.09
N GLY A 48 15.51 15.58 -12.31
CA GLY A 48 16.28 14.74 -11.41
C GLY A 48 15.91 13.25 -11.40
N ILE A 49 15.03 12.82 -12.31
CA ILE A 49 14.62 11.41 -12.50
C ILE A 49 15.70 10.65 -13.29
N GLY A 50 16.26 11.29 -14.31
CA GLY A 50 17.31 10.75 -15.15
C GLY A 50 18.69 11.09 -14.62
N ILE A 51 19.54 10.07 -14.44
CA ILE A 51 20.93 10.22 -13.98
C ILE A 51 21.88 10.03 -15.17
N PRO A 52 22.54 11.09 -15.67
CA PRO A 52 23.56 10.95 -16.70
C PRO A 52 24.77 10.16 -16.17
N GLN A 53 25.13 9.07 -16.84
CA GLN A 53 26.28 8.24 -16.48
C GLN A 53 26.93 7.65 -17.73
N ASN A 54 28.25 7.78 -17.87
CA ASN A 54 29.05 7.09 -18.90
C ASN A 54 28.50 7.20 -20.34
N GLY A 55 28.03 8.39 -20.73
CA GLY A 55 27.46 8.60 -22.08
C GLY A 55 26.07 8.00 -22.27
N SER A 56 25.34 7.77 -21.17
CA SER A 56 23.95 7.31 -21.14
C SER A 56 23.16 8.04 -20.06
N VAL A 57 21.85 7.89 -20.07
CA VAL A 57 20.95 8.36 -19.02
C VAL A 57 20.25 7.16 -18.40
N LEU A 58 20.44 6.98 -17.10
CA LEU A 58 19.84 5.92 -16.32
C LEU A 58 18.55 6.41 -15.68
N VAL A 59 17.48 5.62 -15.77
CA VAL A 59 16.18 5.95 -15.19
C VAL A 59 15.61 4.70 -14.53
N HIS A 60 15.09 4.80 -13.32
CA HIS A 60 14.35 3.70 -12.71
C HIS A 60 13.00 3.57 -13.42
N GLY A 61 12.64 2.36 -13.88
CA GLY A 61 11.49 2.22 -14.77
C GLY A 61 10.16 2.66 -14.16
N ALA A 62 10.00 2.57 -12.83
CA ALA A 62 8.81 3.06 -12.15
C ALA A 62 8.64 4.58 -12.22
N ASP A 63 9.74 5.33 -12.34
CA ASP A 63 9.71 6.79 -12.34
C ASP A 63 9.26 7.35 -13.69
N LEU A 64 9.24 6.51 -14.74
CA LEU A 64 8.72 6.88 -16.07
C LEU A 64 7.21 7.06 -16.10
N TYR A 65 6.51 6.72 -15.02
CA TYR A 65 5.07 6.95 -14.88
C TYR A 65 4.74 8.26 -14.15
N THR A 66 5.75 8.96 -13.66
CA THR A 66 5.56 10.13 -12.80
C THR A 66 5.42 11.39 -13.65
N ARG A 67 4.39 12.19 -13.36
CA ARG A 67 4.12 13.46 -14.04
C ARG A 67 4.75 14.66 -13.33
N ASP A 68 4.74 14.65 -11.99
CA ASP A 68 5.27 15.66 -11.04
C ASP A 68 5.45 14.96 -9.65
N GLU A 69 5.80 15.69 -8.57
CA GLU A 69 6.08 15.14 -7.22
C GLU A 69 5.00 14.15 -6.66
N ASP A 70 3.74 14.20 -7.11
CA ASP A 70 2.64 13.37 -6.55
C ASP A 70 1.67 12.74 -7.58
N GLY A 71 1.91 12.85 -8.89
CA GLY A 71 0.94 12.45 -9.93
C GLY A 71 1.41 11.28 -10.82
N LEU A 72 0.58 10.24 -10.95
CA LEU A 72 0.78 9.17 -11.95
C LEU A 72 0.12 9.53 -13.29
N LEU A 73 0.82 9.24 -14.39
CA LEU A 73 0.27 9.34 -15.75
C LEU A 73 -0.90 8.38 -15.94
N ASP A 74 -1.91 8.82 -16.69
CA ASP A 74 -2.95 7.89 -17.14
C ASP A 74 -2.42 6.93 -18.23
N GLN A 75 -3.22 5.94 -18.61
CA GLN A 75 -2.81 4.94 -19.60
C GLN A 75 -2.51 5.55 -20.98
N SER A 76 -3.32 6.52 -21.43
CA SER A 76 -3.16 7.13 -22.76
C SER A 76 -1.93 8.04 -22.82
N GLU A 77 -1.67 8.76 -21.73
CA GLU A 77 -0.47 9.59 -21.55
C GLU A 77 0.78 8.69 -21.52
N THR A 78 0.75 7.61 -20.74
CA THR A 78 1.83 6.62 -20.63
C THR A 78 2.16 6.02 -22.00
N GLU A 79 1.15 5.57 -22.75
CA GLU A 79 1.32 5.01 -24.10
C GLU A 79 2.01 6.00 -25.05
N SER A 80 1.56 7.24 -25.05
CA SER A 80 2.12 8.30 -25.89
C SER A 80 3.59 8.58 -25.54
N LEU A 81 3.89 8.69 -24.25
CA LEU A 81 5.23 8.99 -23.76
C LEU A 81 6.19 7.83 -24.03
N PHE A 82 5.74 6.58 -23.88
CA PHE A 82 6.58 5.40 -24.14
C PHE A 82 6.96 5.28 -25.61
N VAL A 83 6.05 5.66 -26.52
CA VAL A 83 6.38 5.79 -27.95
C VAL A 83 7.45 6.85 -28.18
N VAL A 84 7.37 7.99 -27.50
CA VAL A 84 8.39 9.05 -27.58
C VAL A 84 9.75 8.56 -27.08
N TYR A 85 9.79 7.84 -25.95
CA TYR A 85 11.02 7.23 -25.45
C TYR A 85 11.55 6.08 -26.31
N GLY A 86 10.75 5.56 -27.23
CA GLY A 86 11.09 4.41 -28.06
C GLY A 86 11.00 3.07 -27.32
N LEU A 87 10.22 3.01 -26.24
CA LEU A 87 9.98 1.79 -25.46
C LEU A 87 8.97 0.86 -26.16
N PRO A 88 8.91 -0.44 -25.78
CA PRO A 88 7.92 -1.37 -26.31
C PRO A 88 6.49 -0.91 -26.02
N PRO A 89 5.51 -1.32 -26.85
CA PRO A 89 4.10 -1.01 -26.64
C PRO A 89 3.60 -1.56 -25.30
N ILE A 90 2.53 -0.97 -24.77
CA ILE A 90 1.92 -1.45 -23.53
C ILE A 90 1.38 -2.87 -23.70
N TYR A 91 1.51 -3.67 -22.64
CA TYR A 91 0.91 -4.99 -22.55
C TYR A 91 -0.60 -4.87 -22.33
N ASP A 92 -1.34 -4.97 -23.42
CA ASP A 92 -2.79 -4.84 -23.52
C ASP A 92 -3.55 -6.18 -23.47
N TRP A 93 -2.84 -7.27 -23.15
CA TRP A 93 -3.42 -8.60 -23.05
C TRP A 93 -3.68 -9.01 -21.59
N GLU A 94 -4.07 -10.27 -21.40
CA GLU A 94 -4.56 -10.77 -20.12
C GLU A 94 -3.45 -11.34 -19.23
N ILE A 95 -3.40 -10.87 -17.98
CA ILE A 95 -2.56 -11.43 -16.92
C ILE A 95 -3.33 -12.53 -16.20
N SER A 96 -2.75 -13.73 -16.13
CA SER A 96 -3.29 -14.84 -15.36
C SER A 96 -2.53 -14.99 -14.04
N LEU A 97 -3.27 -15.00 -12.93
CA LEU A 97 -2.73 -15.19 -11.59
C LEU A 97 -3.18 -16.55 -11.05
N SER A 98 -2.22 -17.37 -10.61
CA SER A 98 -2.49 -18.67 -10.01
C SER A 98 -1.69 -18.88 -8.73
N GLY A 99 -1.93 -20.00 -8.04
CA GLY A 99 -1.22 -20.36 -6.83
C GLY A 99 -0.41 -21.63 -7.04
N LYS A 100 0.85 -21.61 -6.63
CA LYS A 100 1.68 -22.80 -6.43
C LYS A 100 1.60 -23.20 -4.96
N ASN A 101 1.37 -24.48 -4.70
CA ASN A 101 1.09 -25.03 -3.37
C ASN A 101 -0.23 -24.51 -2.77
N ARG A 102 -0.58 -24.95 -1.55
CA ARG A 102 -1.87 -24.60 -0.94
C ARG A 102 -1.76 -23.29 -0.17
N LEU A 103 -2.82 -22.48 -0.18
CA LEU A 103 -2.82 -21.14 0.42
C LEU A 103 -2.46 -21.12 1.92
N PHE A 104 -2.74 -22.19 2.67
CA PHE A 104 -2.41 -22.29 4.10
C PHE A 104 -0.95 -22.70 4.37
N GLU A 105 -0.21 -23.11 3.35
CA GLU A 105 1.18 -23.55 3.47
C GLU A 105 2.12 -22.35 3.42
N ARG A 106 3.21 -22.40 4.21
CA ARG A 106 4.26 -21.36 4.20
C ARG A 106 5.04 -21.30 2.88
N THR A 107 4.98 -22.38 2.11
CA THR A 107 5.60 -22.53 0.78
C THR A 107 4.71 -22.03 -0.36
N PHE A 108 3.53 -21.48 -0.05
CA PHE A 108 2.65 -20.89 -1.05
C PHE A 108 3.37 -19.77 -1.83
N GLN A 109 3.14 -19.75 -3.13
CA GLN A 109 3.62 -18.69 -4.03
C GLN A 109 2.53 -18.33 -5.02
N PHE A 110 2.36 -17.04 -5.25
CA PHE A 110 1.59 -16.58 -6.40
C PHE A 110 2.40 -16.79 -7.67
N VAL A 111 1.74 -17.16 -8.75
CA VAL A 111 2.36 -17.35 -10.06
C VAL A 111 1.67 -16.41 -11.04
N VAL A 112 2.45 -15.54 -11.65
CA VAL A 112 2.03 -14.61 -12.70
C VAL A 112 2.37 -15.20 -14.05
N SER A 113 1.42 -15.17 -14.97
CA SER A 113 1.63 -15.59 -16.35
C SER A 113 0.97 -14.64 -17.34
N TYR A 114 1.62 -14.45 -18.49
CA TYR A 114 1.17 -13.55 -19.56
C TYR A 114 0.60 -14.34 -20.72
N ALA A 115 -0.66 -14.08 -21.09
CA ALA A 115 -1.38 -14.79 -22.14
C ALA A 115 -2.08 -13.80 -23.07
N LYS A 116 -2.26 -14.15 -24.34
CA LYS A 116 -3.09 -13.32 -25.25
C LYS A 116 -4.57 -13.39 -24.89
N ARG A 117 -5.02 -14.49 -24.29
CA ARG A 117 -6.43 -14.68 -23.92
C ARG A 117 -6.56 -15.74 -22.85
N ILE A 118 -7.52 -15.58 -21.95
CA ILE A 118 -7.90 -16.59 -20.98
C ILE A 118 -9.28 -17.13 -21.36
N THR A 119 -9.34 -18.45 -21.49
CA THR A 119 -10.56 -19.19 -21.86
C THR A 119 -11.09 -19.95 -20.65
N SER A 120 -12.26 -20.57 -20.79
CA SER A 120 -12.79 -21.48 -19.77
C SER A 120 -11.88 -22.68 -19.46
N LEU A 121 -11.00 -23.05 -20.39
CA LEU A 121 -10.01 -24.12 -20.23
C LEU A 121 -8.70 -23.62 -19.60
N GLY A 122 -8.60 -22.31 -19.33
CA GLY A 122 -7.40 -21.65 -18.83
C GLY A 122 -6.78 -20.69 -19.86
N PRO A 123 -5.64 -20.10 -19.51
CA PRO A 123 -4.85 -19.23 -20.39
C PRO A 123 -4.46 -19.95 -21.68
N ASP A 124 -4.79 -19.34 -22.81
CA ASP A 124 -4.41 -19.75 -24.15
C ASP A 124 -3.33 -18.80 -24.70
N ASN A 125 -2.48 -19.30 -25.59
CA ASN A 125 -1.39 -18.54 -26.20
C ASN A 125 -0.48 -17.84 -25.16
N PHE A 126 0.10 -18.62 -24.25
CA PHE A 126 1.13 -18.13 -23.34
C PHE A 126 2.31 -17.54 -24.09
N MET A 127 2.80 -16.40 -23.60
CA MET A 127 3.80 -15.62 -24.31
C MET A 127 5.24 -15.87 -23.83
N ALA A 128 5.43 -16.68 -22.77
CA ALA A 128 6.73 -16.98 -22.16
C ALA A 128 7.61 -15.72 -21.92
N LEU A 129 7.00 -14.70 -21.30
CA LEU A 129 7.64 -13.42 -21.01
C LEU A 129 8.20 -13.39 -19.58
N ARG A 130 9.31 -12.66 -19.39
CA ARG A 130 9.92 -12.35 -18.08
C ARG A 130 9.91 -10.84 -17.86
N ARG A 131 9.83 -10.41 -16.60
CA ARG A 131 9.91 -9.00 -16.20
C ARG A 131 11.35 -8.61 -15.87
N ARG A 132 11.80 -7.45 -16.38
CA ARG A 132 13.08 -6.78 -16.07
C ARG A 132 12.76 -5.28 -15.99
N SER A 133 12.47 -4.74 -14.82
CA SER A 133 11.82 -3.43 -14.67
C SER A 133 10.34 -3.44 -15.10
N ILE A 134 9.89 -2.40 -15.78
CA ILE A 134 8.56 -2.27 -16.39
C ILE A 134 8.43 -3.04 -17.70
N ILE A 135 9.51 -3.65 -18.21
CA ILE A 135 9.52 -4.28 -19.53
C ILE A 135 9.40 -5.80 -19.43
N LEU A 136 8.52 -6.35 -20.27
CA LEU A 136 8.42 -7.76 -20.55
C LEU A 136 9.33 -8.15 -21.71
N VAL A 137 10.24 -9.08 -21.45
CA VAL A 137 11.18 -9.65 -22.42
C VAL A 137 10.81 -11.09 -22.76
N ASP A 138 11.07 -11.52 -23.99
CA ASP A 138 10.87 -12.92 -24.38
C ASP A 138 11.99 -13.85 -23.88
N SER A 139 11.91 -15.13 -24.26
CA SER A 139 12.91 -16.15 -23.91
C SER A 139 14.32 -15.86 -24.44
N ASN A 140 14.46 -14.99 -25.45
CA ASN A 140 15.74 -14.55 -26.02
C ASN A 140 16.17 -13.18 -25.48
N GLU A 141 15.62 -12.72 -24.35
CA GLU A 141 15.89 -11.40 -23.74
C GLU A 141 15.53 -10.22 -24.64
N LYS A 142 14.64 -10.40 -25.64
CA LYS A 142 14.19 -9.29 -26.49
C LYS A 142 13.00 -8.57 -25.85
N PRO A 143 13.05 -7.23 -25.70
CA PRO A 143 11.90 -6.44 -25.26
C PRO A 143 10.68 -6.65 -26.16
N ARG A 144 9.52 -6.91 -25.56
CA ARG A 144 8.27 -7.14 -26.29
C ARG A 144 7.17 -6.18 -25.89
N TYR A 145 6.98 -5.95 -24.60
CA TYR A 145 5.92 -5.11 -24.07
C TYR A 145 6.39 -4.33 -22.85
N SER A 146 5.69 -3.26 -22.53
CA SER A 146 5.84 -2.53 -21.29
C SER A 146 4.59 -2.68 -20.45
N LEU A 147 4.72 -2.81 -19.13
CA LEU A 147 3.59 -2.84 -18.21
C LEU A 147 3.12 -1.41 -17.97
N PHE A 148 1.86 -1.24 -17.56
CA PHE A 148 1.37 0.05 -17.04
C PHE A 148 1.44 0.08 -15.48
N PRO A 149 1.29 1.25 -14.83
CA PRO A 149 1.52 1.40 -13.39
C PRO A 149 0.80 0.37 -12.50
N GLY A 150 -0.50 0.15 -12.74
CA GLY A 150 -1.29 -0.82 -11.97
C GLY A 150 -0.80 -2.26 -12.13
N GLN A 151 -0.37 -2.66 -13.34
CA GLN A 151 0.21 -3.99 -13.56
C GLN A 151 1.55 -4.14 -12.83
N CYS A 152 2.39 -3.11 -12.87
CA CYS A 152 3.66 -3.08 -12.13
C CYS A 152 3.42 -3.24 -10.63
N GLU A 153 2.45 -2.53 -10.08
CA GLU A 153 2.09 -2.60 -8.66
C GLU A 153 1.56 -3.98 -8.26
N LEU A 154 0.64 -4.54 -9.06
CA LEU A 154 0.14 -5.91 -8.87
C LEU A 154 1.28 -6.94 -8.82
N ILE A 155 2.21 -6.86 -9.77
CA ILE A 155 3.32 -7.81 -9.86
C ILE A 155 4.32 -7.56 -8.73
N ARG A 156 4.59 -6.30 -8.35
CA ARG A 156 5.45 -5.94 -7.22
C ARG A 156 4.94 -6.57 -5.92
N VAL A 157 3.66 -6.39 -5.58
CA VAL A 157 3.05 -6.99 -4.38
C VAL A 157 3.21 -8.51 -4.36
N ILE A 158 3.06 -9.15 -5.53
CA ILE A 158 3.25 -10.60 -5.69
C ILE A 158 4.72 -11.00 -5.49
N GLU A 159 5.65 -10.30 -6.12
CA GLU A 159 7.09 -10.57 -6.05
C GLU A 159 7.63 -10.37 -4.64
N GLU A 160 7.26 -9.27 -3.98
CA GLU A 160 7.62 -8.99 -2.59
C GLU A 160 7.10 -10.06 -1.65
N HIS A 161 5.84 -10.47 -1.80
CA HIS A 161 5.31 -11.58 -1.03
C HIS A 161 6.07 -12.88 -1.31
N ASN A 162 6.32 -13.20 -2.57
CA ASN A 162 7.01 -14.42 -2.97
C ASN A 162 8.45 -14.47 -2.48
N ALA A 163 9.13 -13.33 -2.39
CA ALA A 163 10.50 -13.18 -1.93
C ALA A 163 10.68 -13.28 -0.40
N LYS A 164 9.61 -13.13 0.39
CA LYS A 164 9.67 -13.30 1.85
C LYS A 164 10.21 -14.67 2.24
N ASP A 165 11.02 -14.69 3.30
CA ASP A 165 11.55 -15.92 3.88
C ASP A 165 10.41 -16.86 4.34
N ILE A 166 10.62 -18.17 4.18
CA ILE A 166 9.62 -19.19 4.51
C ILE A 166 9.30 -19.20 6.01
N GLY A 167 10.25 -18.83 6.87
CA GLY A 167 10.04 -18.70 8.31
C GLY A 167 9.07 -17.58 8.69
N VAL A 168 8.99 -16.54 7.87
CA VAL A 168 8.09 -15.38 8.07
C VAL A 168 6.71 -15.62 7.46
N LYS A 169 6.65 -16.37 6.35
CA LYS A 169 5.37 -16.69 5.68
C LYS A 169 4.45 -17.50 6.56
N ASN A 170 3.17 -17.18 6.51
CA ASN A 170 2.10 -17.87 7.22
C ASN A 170 0.76 -17.66 6.52
N PHE A 171 -0.25 -18.41 6.96
CA PHE A 171 -1.57 -18.38 6.32
C PHE A 171 -2.24 -17.00 6.38
N ARG A 172 -2.12 -16.27 7.49
CA ARG A 172 -2.62 -14.90 7.63
C ARG A 172 -1.99 -13.97 6.59
N GLY A 173 -0.67 -14.03 6.43
CA GLY A 173 0.07 -13.23 5.45
C GLY A 173 -0.34 -13.56 4.02
N ASN A 174 -0.50 -14.84 3.70
CA ASN A 174 -0.97 -15.29 2.38
C ASN A 174 -2.39 -14.76 2.06
N LEU A 175 -3.30 -14.79 3.04
CA LEU A 175 -4.65 -14.23 2.88
C LEU A 175 -4.64 -12.70 2.74
N SER A 176 -3.82 -12.02 3.55
CA SER A 176 -3.68 -10.55 3.50
C SER A 176 -3.21 -10.11 2.11
N THR A 177 -2.16 -10.76 1.59
CA THR A 177 -1.68 -10.51 0.23
C THR A 177 -2.72 -10.90 -0.83
N LEU A 178 -3.47 -12.01 -0.64
CA LEU A 178 -4.53 -12.37 -1.59
C LEU A 178 -5.64 -11.30 -1.68
N SER A 179 -6.01 -10.68 -0.57
CA SER A 179 -7.01 -9.59 -0.55
C SER A 179 -6.53 -8.39 -1.37
N GLU A 180 -5.27 -8.00 -1.18
CA GLU A 180 -4.63 -6.91 -1.92
C GLU A 180 -4.47 -7.24 -3.43
N VAL A 181 -3.99 -8.45 -3.74
CA VAL A 181 -3.89 -8.95 -5.11
C VAL A 181 -5.26 -8.96 -5.79
N LYS A 182 -6.34 -9.31 -5.11
CA LYS A 182 -7.71 -9.25 -5.67
C LYS A 182 -8.12 -7.82 -6.02
N LYS A 183 -7.85 -6.85 -5.16
CA LYS A 183 -8.15 -5.43 -5.40
C LYS A 183 -7.37 -4.92 -6.62
N LEU A 184 -6.06 -5.17 -6.67
CA LEU A 184 -5.20 -4.74 -7.77
C LEU A 184 -5.51 -5.48 -9.09
N ALA A 185 -5.81 -6.78 -9.04
CA ALA A 185 -6.18 -7.56 -10.21
C ALA A 185 -7.46 -7.05 -10.86
N SER A 186 -8.46 -6.64 -10.06
CA SER A 186 -9.68 -6.03 -10.57
C SER A 186 -9.41 -4.71 -11.30
N ALA A 187 -8.47 -3.90 -10.82
CA ALA A 187 -8.10 -2.63 -11.46
C ALA A 187 -7.35 -2.81 -12.78
N CYS A 188 -6.65 -3.94 -12.95
CA CYS A 188 -5.80 -4.21 -14.12
C CYS A 188 -6.36 -5.26 -15.08
N ASN A 189 -7.64 -5.64 -14.91
CA ASN A 189 -8.29 -6.73 -15.64
C ASN A 189 -7.47 -8.04 -15.64
N ALA A 190 -6.82 -8.35 -14.51
CA ALA A 190 -6.07 -9.59 -14.33
C ALA A 190 -6.99 -10.70 -13.81
N HIS A 191 -6.84 -11.89 -14.35
CA HIS A 191 -7.70 -13.03 -14.05
C HIS A 191 -7.08 -13.93 -12.98
N ILE A 192 -7.75 -14.02 -11.83
CA ILE A 192 -7.35 -14.89 -10.74
C ILE A 192 -7.96 -16.28 -10.92
N HIS A 193 -7.12 -17.31 -10.96
CA HIS A 193 -7.54 -18.69 -11.09
C HIS A 193 -8.43 -19.12 -9.91
N LYS A 194 -9.51 -19.86 -10.21
CA LYS A 194 -10.55 -20.25 -9.25
C LYS A 194 -10.01 -20.88 -7.96
N ALA A 195 -8.93 -21.67 -8.06
CA ALA A 195 -8.33 -22.37 -6.91
C ALA A 195 -7.92 -21.43 -5.77
N ILE A 196 -7.46 -20.22 -6.10
CA ILE A 196 -7.14 -19.18 -5.09
C ILE A 196 -8.24 -18.12 -5.04
N GLY A 197 -8.85 -17.77 -6.18
CA GLY A 197 -9.86 -16.73 -6.28
C GLY A 197 -11.15 -17.03 -5.51
N ALA A 198 -11.51 -18.29 -5.32
CA ALA A 198 -12.70 -18.69 -4.55
C ALA A 198 -12.60 -18.41 -3.04
N ASN A 199 -11.41 -18.08 -2.51
CA ASN A 199 -11.27 -17.74 -1.10
C ASN A 199 -11.79 -16.33 -0.87
N ASP A 200 -12.88 -16.20 -0.14
CA ASP A 200 -13.40 -14.91 0.27
C ASP A 200 -12.59 -14.38 1.47
N VAL A 201 -12.09 -13.15 1.34
CA VAL A 201 -11.17 -12.55 2.30
C VAL A 201 -11.57 -11.11 2.54
N PHE A 202 -11.86 -10.79 3.80
CA PHE A 202 -12.10 -9.43 4.26
C PHE A 202 -10.93 -9.02 5.16
N LYS A 203 -10.08 -8.11 4.69
CA LYS A 203 -8.95 -7.59 5.48
C LYS A 203 -9.42 -6.30 6.16
N PRO A 204 -9.62 -6.29 7.49
CA PRO A 204 -10.01 -5.07 8.20
C PRO A 204 -8.84 -4.08 8.23
N GLU A 205 -9.13 -2.80 8.01
CA GLU A 205 -8.19 -1.72 8.27
C GLU A 205 -8.20 -1.37 9.76
N SER A 206 -9.40 -1.20 10.32
CA SER A 206 -9.67 -0.96 11.73
C SER A 206 -10.95 -1.68 12.19
N PHE A 207 -11.27 -1.54 13.48
CA PHE A 207 -12.49 -2.05 14.10
C PHE A 207 -13.24 -0.90 14.76
N GLU A 208 -14.56 -0.88 14.63
CA GLU A 208 -15.43 0.07 15.31
C GLU A 208 -15.89 -0.51 16.65
N LEU A 209 -15.89 0.31 17.69
CA LEU A 209 -16.34 -0.08 19.02
C LEU A 209 -17.84 0.20 19.18
N GLU A 210 -18.61 -0.85 19.43
CA GLU A 210 -20.00 -0.79 19.86
C GLU A 210 -20.07 -0.97 21.38
N ILE A 211 -20.94 -0.20 22.04
CA ILE A 211 -21.08 -0.19 23.49
C ILE A 211 -22.56 -0.41 23.84
N ASP A 212 -22.82 -1.53 24.50
CA ASP A 212 -24.16 -1.90 24.95
C ASP A 212 -24.25 -1.84 26.48
N PRO A 213 -25.43 -1.53 27.06
CA PRO A 213 -25.65 -1.74 28.48
C PRO A 213 -25.52 -3.23 28.82
N GLY A 214 -24.90 -3.52 29.96
CA GLY A 214 -24.79 -4.87 30.50
C GLY A 214 -26.09 -5.35 31.14
N GLU A 215 -26.03 -6.53 31.75
CA GLU A 215 -27.18 -7.10 32.48
C GLU A 215 -27.46 -6.36 33.80
N GLU A 216 -26.43 -5.72 34.38
CA GLU A 216 -26.50 -4.93 35.61
C GLU A 216 -26.52 -3.42 35.32
N GLU A 217 -27.06 -2.62 36.26
CA GLU A 217 -27.28 -1.17 36.09
C GLU A 217 -25.98 -0.37 35.85
N ASP A 218 -24.88 -0.79 36.47
CA ASP A 218 -23.54 -0.18 36.34
C ASP A 218 -22.60 -1.08 35.53
N GLU A 219 -23.06 -1.54 34.37
CA GLU A 219 -22.28 -2.41 33.49
C GLU A 219 -22.39 -2.00 32.03
N ILE A 220 -21.27 -2.08 31.31
CA ILE A 220 -21.23 -1.93 29.85
C ILE A 220 -20.51 -3.12 29.21
N LEU A 221 -20.92 -3.43 27.98
CA LEU A 221 -20.35 -4.46 27.12
C LEU A 221 -19.70 -3.81 25.90
N LEU A 222 -18.45 -4.19 25.63
CA LEU A 222 -17.65 -3.65 24.54
C LEU A 222 -17.58 -4.63 23.37
N THR A 223 -18.13 -4.28 22.21
CA THR A 223 -18.19 -5.13 21.00
C THR A 223 -17.37 -4.59 19.85
N PRO A 224 -16.38 -5.35 19.31
CA PRO A 224 -15.70 -4.94 18.10
C PRO A 224 -16.53 -5.30 16.87
N LYS A 225 -16.70 -4.33 15.98
CA LYS A 225 -17.24 -4.48 14.64
C LYS A 225 -16.12 -4.25 13.63
N LEU A 226 -16.13 -4.96 12.52
CA LEU A 226 -15.25 -4.74 11.39
C LEU A 226 -15.68 -3.45 10.68
N SER A 227 -14.78 -2.48 10.59
CA SER A 227 -15.07 -1.24 9.87
C SER A 227 -15.25 -1.50 8.37
N GLY A 228 -16.25 -0.89 7.77
CA GLY A 228 -16.58 -1.04 6.35
C GLY A 228 -17.16 -2.41 5.95
N ALA A 229 -17.50 -3.29 6.92
CA ALA A 229 -18.15 -4.56 6.66
C ALA A 229 -19.69 -4.47 6.71
N GLU A 230 -20.36 -5.32 5.92
CA GLU A 230 -21.81 -5.49 6.00
C GLU A 230 -22.24 -6.09 7.36
N GLU A 231 -23.46 -5.76 7.83
CA GLU A 231 -23.95 -6.17 9.16
C GLU A 231 -23.96 -7.69 9.37
N ASP A 232 -24.29 -8.47 8.33
CA ASP A 232 -24.29 -9.94 8.41
C ASP A 232 -22.89 -10.50 8.68
N LEU A 233 -21.87 -9.94 8.02
CA LEU A 233 -20.47 -10.33 8.25
C LEU A 233 -20.02 -9.91 9.65
N ASN A 234 -20.43 -8.74 10.10
CA ASN A 234 -20.18 -8.25 11.45
C ASN A 234 -20.79 -9.17 12.52
N SER A 235 -22.04 -9.59 12.34
CA SER A 235 -22.71 -10.53 13.24
C SER A 235 -21.96 -11.87 13.34
N GLU A 236 -21.58 -12.45 12.20
CA GLU A 236 -20.84 -13.71 12.17
C GLU A 236 -19.41 -13.58 12.71
N PHE A 237 -18.75 -12.44 12.47
CA PHE A 237 -17.47 -12.12 13.09
C PHE A 237 -17.58 -12.05 14.61
N VAL A 238 -18.53 -11.30 15.16
CA VAL A 238 -18.72 -11.17 16.61
C VAL A 238 -19.01 -12.53 17.25
N LYS A 239 -19.86 -13.36 16.63
CA LYS A 239 -20.10 -14.74 17.09
C LYS A 239 -18.81 -15.57 17.12
N ALA A 240 -18.04 -15.55 16.02
CA ALA A 240 -16.78 -16.29 15.93
C ALA A 240 -15.73 -15.78 16.92
N PHE A 241 -15.65 -14.46 17.10
CA PHE A 241 -14.79 -13.78 18.04
C PHE A 241 -15.12 -14.23 19.47
N ASN A 242 -16.38 -14.10 19.91
CA ASN A 242 -16.79 -14.41 21.27
C ASN A 242 -16.66 -15.90 21.64
N ARG A 243 -16.65 -16.80 20.65
CA ARG A 243 -16.58 -18.25 20.88
C ARG A 243 -15.29 -18.74 21.53
N ARG A 244 -14.16 -18.03 21.33
CA ARG A 244 -12.84 -18.43 21.85
C ARG A 244 -12.37 -17.45 22.93
N ASN A 245 -11.48 -17.87 23.82
CA ASN A 245 -10.91 -16.97 24.83
C ASN A 245 -9.77 -16.11 24.29
N ASP A 246 -8.98 -16.64 23.35
CA ASP A 246 -7.95 -15.87 22.64
C ASP A 246 -8.46 -15.41 21.25
N VAL A 247 -7.69 -14.55 20.60
CA VAL A 247 -7.92 -14.08 19.23
C VAL A 247 -7.05 -14.91 18.28
N ASP A 248 -7.66 -15.58 17.31
CA ASP A 248 -6.95 -16.32 16.26
C ASP A 248 -6.34 -15.36 15.22
N ASP A 249 -5.24 -15.76 14.56
CA ASP A 249 -4.62 -14.98 13.47
C ASP A 249 -5.54 -14.84 12.25
N VAL A 250 -6.47 -15.78 12.09
CA VAL A 250 -7.48 -15.79 11.02
C VAL A 250 -8.81 -16.21 11.62
N ILE A 251 -9.75 -15.27 11.65
CA ILE A 251 -11.13 -15.55 12.08
C ILE A 251 -11.93 -15.94 10.83
N THR A 252 -12.72 -17.01 10.93
CA THR A 252 -13.59 -17.43 9.82
C THR A 252 -15.05 -17.17 10.19
N ALA A 253 -15.68 -16.24 9.46
CA ALA A 253 -17.11 -15.97 9.53
C ALA A 253 -17.86 -16.91 8.57
N GLN A 254 -18.87 -17.62 9.08
CA GLN A 254 -19.68 -18.56 8.32
C GLN A 254 -20.94 -17.85 7.83
N MET A 255 -20.90 -17.36 6.60
CA MET A 255 -22.06 -16.78 5.93
C MET A 255 -23.03 -17.89 5.45
N ASP A 256 -24.18 -17.48 4.91
CA ASP A 256 -25.26 -18.37 4.48
C ASP A 256 -24.81 -19.53 3.57
N HIS A 257 -25.43 -20.69 3.81
CA HIS A 257 -25.51 -21.91 2.98
C HIS A 257 -24.24 -22.44 2.30
N SER A 258 -23.03 -21.97 2.66
CA SER A 258 -21.68 -22.55 2.41
C SER A 258 -20.58 -21.51 2.23
N ARG A 259 -20.92 -20.21 2.13
CA ARG A 259 -19.92 -19.15 1.97
C ARG A 259 -19.16 -18.92 3.28
N ARG A 260 -17.83 -18.90 3.21
CA ARG A 260 -16.95 -18.62 4.36
C ARG A 260 -16.08 -17.44 4.03
N VAL A 261 -16.14 -16.40 4.87
CA VAL A 261 -15.27 -15.22 4.77
C VAL A 261 -14.14 -15.40 5.77
N ARG A 262 -12.90 -15.26 5.30
CA ARG A 262 -11.70 -15.32 6.15
C ARG A 262 -11.24 -13.91 6.45
N ILE A 263 -10.98 -13.65 7.72
CA ILE A 263 -10.63 -12.33 8.23
C ILE A 263 -9.22 -12.46 8.84
N PRO A 264 -8.15 -12.14 8.07
CA PRO A 264 -6.80 -12.13 8.61
C PRO A 264 -6.61 -10.94 9.55
N ILE A 265 -6.20 -11.19 10.80
CA ILE A 265 -6.03 -10.18 11.84
C ILE A 265 -4.53 -9.91 12.02
N GLN A 266 -4.08 -8.69 11.74
CA GLN A 266 -2.66 -8.30 11.91
C GLN A 266 -2.23 -8.39 13.38
N GLU A 267 -0.92 -8.38 13.64
CA GLU A 267 -0.42 -8.65 14.99
C GLU A 267 -0.80 -7.56 16.00
N ASP A 268 -0.70 -6.30 15.59
CA ASP A 268 -1.15 -5.11 16.30
C ASP A 268 -2.67 -5.14 16.56
N GLN A 269 -3.46 -5.41 15.51
CA GLN A 269 -4.91 -5.59 15.60
C GLN A 269 -5.27 -6.70 16.59
N ARG A 270 -4.53 -7.81 16.55
CA ARG A 270 -4.75 -8.96 17.43
C ARG A 270 -4.45 -8.63 18.88
N GLU A 271 -3.42 -7.85 19.16
CA GLU A 271 -3.12 -7.36 20.50
C GLU A 271 -4.23 -6.47 21.05
N GLN A 272 -4.71 -5.50 20.27
CA GLN A 272 -5.82 -4.63 20.66
C GLN A 272 -7.11 -5.42 20.91
N LEU A 273 -7.43 -6.37 20.04
CA LEU A 273 -8.60 -7.25 20.22
C LEU A 273 -8.48 -8.16 21.46
N ARG A 274 -7.27 -8.56 21.87
CA ARG A 274 -7.04 -9.27 23.13
C ARG A 274 -7.27 -8.37 24.34
N ILE A 275 -6.83 -7.11 24.28
CA ILE A 275 -7.12 -6.11 25.31
C ILE A 275 -8.64 -5.91 25.41
N LEU A 276 -9.33 -5.81 24.27
CA LEU A 276 -10.78 -5.69 24.23
C LEU A 276 -11.47 -6.90 24.87
N LYS A 277 -11.05 -8.13 24.57
CA LYS A 277 -11.61 -9.34 25.22
C LYS A 277 -11.45 -9.33 26.73
N LYS A 278 -10.32 -8.87 27.25
CA LYS A 278 -10.08 -8.75 28.69
C LYS A 278 -10.99 -7.70 29.33
N ASN A 279 -11.27 -6.62 28.61
CA ASN A 279 -12.15 -5.53 29.03
C ASN A 279 -13.56 -5.65 28.44
N ARG A 280 -13.99 -6.87 28.04
CA ARG A 280 -15.25 -7.11 27.33
C ARG A 280 -16.46 -6.61 28.11
N LYS A 281 -16.37 -6.70 29.43
CA LYS A 281 -17.37 -6.26 30.40
C LYS A 281 -16.67 -5.34 31.39
N ILE A 282 -17.16 -4.11 31.51
CA ILE A 282 -16.69 -3.14 32.50
C ILE A 282 -17.83 -2.93 33.47
N SER A 283 -17.57 -3.23 34.74
CA SER A 283 -18.55 -3.11 35.83
C SER A 283 -18.11 -2.04 36.83
N GLY A 284 -19.09 -1.34 37.39
CA GLY A 284 -18.93 -0.30 38.38
C GLY A 284 -18.79 1.09 37.76
N LYS A 285 -19.59 2.02 38.27
CA LYS A 285 -19.68 3.40 37.79
C LYS A 285 -18.34 4.11 37.65
N ASP A 286 -17.46 4.01 38.65
CA ASP A 286 -16.13 4.64 38.61
C ASP A 286 -15.25 4.10 37.48
N SER A 287 -15.35 2.81 37.15
CA SER A 287 -14.58 2.17 36.08
C SER A 287 -15.11 2.58 34.71
N ILE A 288 -16.44 2.66 34.59
CA ILE A 288 -17.13 3.14 33.39
C ILE A 288 -16.75 4.59 33.13
N ASP A 289 -16.88 5.47 34.12
CA ASP A 289 -16.55 6.90 33.99
C ASP A 289 -15.09 7.11 33.57
N LYS A 290 -14.15 6.31 34.13
CA LYS A 290 -12.73 6.35 33.75
C LYS A 290 -12.52 5.94 32.30
N PHE A 291 -13.19 4.87 31.85
CA PHE A 291 -13.10 4.39 30.48
C PHE A 291 -13.68 5.42 29.51
N LEU A 292 -14.90 5.91 29.76
CA LEU A 292 -15.57 6.90 28.91
C LEU A 292 -14.79 8.20 28.79
N SER A 293 -14.07 8.59 29.86
CA SER A 293 -13.30 9.84 29.87
C SER A 293 -11.93 9.74 29.18
N ASN A 294 -11.33 8.55 29.10
CA ASN A 294 -9.97 8.35 28.53
C ASN A 294 -9.83 6.96 27.84
N PRO A 295 -10.63 6.66 26.80
CA PRO A 295 -10.56 5.37 26.11
C PRO A 295 -9.19 5.09 25.46
N GLU A 296 -8.45 6.13 25.08
CA GLU A 296 -7.10 6.06 24.49
C GLU A 296 -6.03 5.44 25.40
N ARG A 297 -6.32 5.34 26.71
CA ARG A 297 -5.43 4.65 27.65
C ARG A 297 -5.51 3.13 27.53
N ILE A 298 -6.57 2.63 26.92
CA ILE A 298 -6.83 1.20 26.76
C ILE A 298 -6.64 0.80 25.30
N PHE A 299 -7.12 1.63 24.37
CA PHE A 299 -7.17 1.30 22.95
C PHE A 299 -6.34 2.26 22.11
N ASP A 300 -5.73 1.70 21.07
CA ASP A 300 -5.12 2.46 19.98
C ASP A 300 -6.21 2.94 19.01
N ALA A 301 -6.33 4.25 18.83
CA ALA A 301 -7.35 4.90 17.98
C ALA A 301 -7.22 4.53 16.49
N ASP A 302 -6.01 4.19 16.03
CA ASP A 302 -5.77 3.81 14.63
C ASP A 302 -6.30 2.39 14.34
N ILE A 303 -6.53 1.59 15.38
CA ILE A 303 -6.96 0.19 15.28
C ILE A 303 -8.40 0.00 15.76
N ILE A 304 -8.76 0.56 16.91
CA ILE A 304 -10.11 0.51 17.48
C ILE A 304 -10.67 1.93 17.46
N ASP A 305 -11.62 2.18 16.55
CA ASP A 305 -12.37 3.41 16.51
C ASP A 305 -13.42 3.42 17.64
N TYR A 306 -13.21 4.28 18.62
CA TYR A 306 -14.14 4.56 19.72
C TYR A 306 -14.81 5.93 19.58
N SER A 307 -14.89 6.48 18.36
CA SER A 307 -15.56 7.73 18.02
C SER A 307 -17.00 7.81 18.54
N VAL A 308 -17.68 6.67 18.67
CA VAL A 308 -19.03 6.53 19.26
C VAL A 308 -19.17 7.20 20.64
N LEU A 309 -18.06 7.36 21.38
CA LEU A 309 -18.03 7.99 22.69
C LEU A 309 -18.11 9.52 22.65
N TYR A 310 -17.89 10.11 21.48
CA TYR A 310 -17.82 11.55 21.29
C TYR A 310 -18.98 12.05 20.44
N SER A 311 -19.43 13.27 20.72
CA SER A 311 -20.39 13.96 19.84
C SER A 311 -19.72 14.43 18.55
N ASP A 312 -20.49 14.60 17.47
CA ASP A 312 -20.03 15.07 16.15
C ASP A 312 -19.13 16.31 16.25
N ARG A 313 -19.47 17.26 17.14
CA ARG A 313 -18.70 18.49 17.37
C ARG A 313 -17.30 18.25 17.91
N VAL A 314 -17.09 17.19 18.70
CA VAL A 314 -15.78 16.83 19.26
C VAL A 314 -14.95 16.09 18.23
N LEU A 315 -15.59 15.26 17.39
CA LEU A 315 -14.95 14.56 16.27
C LEU A 315 -14.42 15.55 15.21
N GLU A 316 -15.19 16.58 14.87
CA GLU A 316 -14.79 17.61 13.89
C GLU A 316 -13.59 18.46 14.33
N ILE A 317 -13.39 18.66 15.63
CA ILE A 317 -12.28 19.49 16.15
C ILE A 317 -10.93 18.75 16.00
N GLY A 318 -10.93 17.42 15.96
CA GLY A 318 -9.74 16.58 15.88
C GLY A 318 -8.80 16.73 17.09
N ILE A 319 -7.69 15.97 17.09
CA ILE A 319 -6.64 16.14 18.11
C ILE A 319 -6.01 17.52 17.91
N TYR A 320 -6.16 18.40 18.91
CA TYR A 320 -5.53 19.71 18.92
C TYR A 320 -4.01 19.55 18.77
N LYS A 321 -3.47 19.87 17.58
CA LYS A 321 -2.03 20.04 17.38
C LYS A 321 -1.67 21.43 17.90
N PRO A 322 -1.00 21.57 19.07
CA PRO A 322 -0.57 22.86 19.55
C PRO A 322 0.31 23.50 18.49
N ARG A 323 -0.11 24.66 17.98
CA ARG A 323 0.76 25.49 17.15
C ARG A 323 1.83 26.06 18.07
N VAL A 324 2.97 25.38 18.15
CA VAL A 324 4.15 25.89 18.83
C VAL A 324 4.66 27.05 17.99
N TYR A 325 4.29 28.27 18.38
CA TYR A 325 4.95 29.47 17.90
C TYR A 325 6.17 29.70 18.80
N PRO A 326 7.41 29.51 18.34
CA PRO A 326 8.58 29.89 19.10
C PRO A 326 8.66 31.41 19.10
N PHE A 327 7.93 32.06 20.00
CA PHE A 327 8.22 33.45 20.33
C PHE A 327 9.41 33.44 21.29
N VAL A 328 10.56 33.90 20.80
CA VAL A 328 11.60 34.42 21.69
C VAL A 328 11.06 35.74 22.23
N SER A 329 10.24 35.66 23.28
CA SER A 329 9.92 36.82 24.09
C SER A 329 11.21 37.24 24.78
N GLN A 330 11.73 38.41 24.46
CA GLN A 330 12.69 39.07 25.34
C GLN A 330 11.95 39.38 26.64
N TYR A 331 12.04 38.45 27.58
CA TYR A 331 11.44 38.52 28.89
C TYR A 331 11.90 39.79 29.60
N LYS A 332 11.06 40.83 29.59
CA LYS A 332 11.14 41.96 30.53
C LYS A 332 10.09 41.74 31.60
N SER A 333 10.44 40.91 32.57
CA SER A 333 9.69 40.84 33.83
C SER A 333 10.16 41.97 34.73
N GLU A 334 9.24 42.85 35.09
CA GLU A 334 9.36 43.77 36.23
C GLU A 334 8.50 43.27 37.41
N TRP A 335 8.31 41.96 37.54
CA TRP A 335 7.41 41.38 38.56
C TRP A 335 8.05 40.31 39.44
N ILE A 336 9.34 40.49 39.76
CA ILE A 336 9.95 39.86 40.93
C ILE A 336 10.19 40.98 41.97
N PRO A 337 9.43 41.04 43.06
CA PRO A 337 9.61 42.07 44.07
C PRO A 337 10.90 41.83 44.85
N GLY A 338 11.79 42.82 44.74
CA GLY A 338 13.01 42.97 45.53
C GLY A 338 14.17 42.17 44.97
N PHE A 339 15.06 42.81 44.19
CA PHE A 339 16.37 43.33 44.63
C PHE A 339 16.80 44.40 43.61
N ILE A 340 17.34 45.53 44.07
CA ILE A 340 17.94 46.54 43.19
C ILE A 340 19.35 46.06 42.85
N VAL A 341 19.63 45.84 41.56
CA VAL A 341 21.00 45.67 41.06
C VAL A 341 21.45 47.05 40.59
N GLU A 342 22.34 47.69 41.35
CA GLU A 342 23.02 48.90 40.89
C GLU A 342 24.06 48.50 39.84
N ASP A 343 23.78 48.83 38.58
CA ASP A 343 24.73 48.67 37.49
C ASP A 343 25.67 49.89 37.43
N ARG A 344 26.99 49.66 37.47
CA ARG A 344 28.03 50.72 37.48
C ARG A 344 28.31 51.28 36.08
N ILE A 345 27.28 51.43 35.26
CA ILE A 345 27.40 52.02 33.92
C ILE A 345 26.23 52.97 33.68
N ASN A 346 26.09 53.95 34.57
CA ASN A 346 25.66 55.34 34.35
C ASN A 346 25.35 55.91 35.73
N GLY A 347 26.17 56.87 36.16
CA GLY A 347 26.02 57.53 37.47
C GLY A 347 24.70 58.25 37.66
#